data_AF-A0A0J9T026-F1
#
_entry.id   AF-A0A0J9T026-F1
#
_cell.length_a   1.000
_cell.length_b   1.000
_cell.length_c   1.000
_cell.angle_alpha   90.00
_cell.angle_beta   90.00
_cell.angle_gamma   90.00
#
_symmetry.space_group_name_H-M   'P 1'
#
loop_
_entity.id
_entity.type
_entity.pdbx_description
1 polymer ?
#
loop_
_entity_poly.entity_id
_entity_poly.type
_entity_poly.pdbx_seq_one_letter_code
_entity_poly.pdbx_strand_id
1 'polypeptide(L)'
;MMVYLKKITYRLYLIRYVIFLGLIFPILFCNKDEEPGKLAFYCAHEKHDEGKYKGCKATQLSKNIFPHINVINYLNLIIFYFIIPAIYLSIIIYGFIKVVKYERLKSGKDKMSFNEYCHFCKGLFYLN
;
A
#
# COMPACT_ATOMS: atom_id res chain seq x y z
N MET A 1 -21.29 11.23 -15.03
CA MET A 1 -20.04 10.43 -15.07
C MET A 1 -18.84 11.16 -14.47
N MET A 2 -18.52 12.39 -14.91
CA MET A 2 -17.38 13.17 -14.40
C MET A 2 -17.40 13.47 -12.88
N VAL A 3 -18.57 13.73 -12.28
CA VAL A 3 -18.67 14.02 -10.83
C VAL A 3 -18.35 12.77 -9.98
N TYR A 4 -18.73 11.58 -10.45
CA TYR A 4 -18.48 10.32 -9.74
C TYR A 4 -17.00 9.91 -9.83
N LEU A 5 -16.39 10.11 -11.00
CA LEU A 5 -14.96 9.89 -11.21
C LEU A 5 -14.12 10.83 -10.34
N LYS A 6 -14.42 12.14 -10.30
CA LYS A 6 -13.73 13.09 -9.42
C LYS A 6 -13.81 12.72 -7.94
N LYS A 7 -14.96 12.22 -7.47
CA LYS A 7 -15.17 11.76 -6.08
C LYS A 7 -14.37 10.49 -5.75
N ILE A 8 -14.22 9.58 -6.70
CA ILE A 8 -13.35 8.40 -6.56
C ILE A 8 -11.88 8.83 -6.57
N THR A 9 -11.47 9.73 -7.47
CA THR A 9 -10.08 10.22 -7.54
C THR A 9 -9.62 10.84 -6.23
N TYR A 10 -10.44 11.69 -5.61
CA TYR A 10 -10.10 12.27 -4.30
C TYR A 10 -10.00 11.22 -3.18
N ARG A 11 -10.89 10.21 -3.18
CA ARG A 11 -10.83 9.10 -2.20
C ARG A 11 -9.58 8.24 -2.38
N LEU A 12 -9.17 7.99 -3.63
CA LEU A 12 -7.93 7.27 -3.94
C LEU A 12 -6.68 8.07 -3.50
N TYR A 13 -6.72 9.40 -3.62
CA TYR A 13 -5.65 10.27 -3.14
C TYR A 13 -5.49 10.20 -1.60
N LEU A 14 -6.60 10.22 -0.86
CA LEU A 14 -6.58 10.04 0.60
C LEU A 14 -6.02 8.66 0.99
N ILE A 15 -6.43 7.59 0.30
CA ILE A 15 -5.92 6.24 0.53
C ILE A 15 -4.41 6.19 0.28
N ARG A 16 -3.91 6.83 -0.80
CA ARG A 16 -2.47 6.93 -1.07
C ARG A 16 -1.71 7.60 0.07
N TYR A 17 -2.25 8.65 0.68
CA TYR A 17 -1.60 9.33 1.81
C TYR A 17 -1.49 8.42 3.03
N VAL A 18 -2.56 7.65 3.34
CA VAL A 18 -2.53 6.63 4.39
C VAL A 18 -1.49 5.54 4.09
N ILE A 19 -1.35 5.18 2.80
CA ILE A 19 -0.35 4.19 2.38
C ILE A 19 1.08 4.70 2.62
N PHE A 20 1.35 5.96 2.28
CA PHE A 20 2.66 6.55 2.48
C PHE A 20 3.03 6.63 3.96
N LEU A 21 2.07 6.94 4.84
CA LEU A 21 2.33 7.06 6.28
C LEU A 21 2.77 5.75 6.93
N GLY A 22 2.14 4.61 6.60
CA GLY A 22 2.54 3.36 7.23
C GLY A 22 3.74 2.65 6.58
N LEU A 23 4.20 3.07 5.40
CA LEU A 23 5.52 2.71 4.87
C LEU A 23 6.68 3.35 5.64
N ILE A 24 6.45 4.51 6.26
CA ILE A 24 7.47 5.21 7.06
C ILE A 24 7.63 4.55 8.44
N PHE A 25 6.57 3.92 8.95
CA PHE A 25 6.56 3.27 10.27
C PHE A 25 7.69 2.25 10.49
N PRO A 26 7.95 1.27 9.60
CA PRO A 26 9.05 0.31 9.77
C PRO A 26 10.44 0.96 9.77
N ILE A 27 10.61 2.12 9.13
CA ILE A 27 11.90 2.82 9.00
C ILE A 27 12.32 3.47 10.34
N LEU A 28 11.37 3.69 11.25
CA LEU A 28 11.62 4.32 12.55
C LEU A 28 12.35 3.39 13.55
N PHE A 29 12.38 2.07 13.30
CA PHE A 29 12.85 1.07 14.26
C PHE A 29 14.09 0.32 13.76
N CYS A 30 15.11 0.20 14.63
CA CYS A 30 16.30 -0.60 14.36
C CYS A 30 16.07 -2.05 14.80
N ASN A 31 16.24 -3.01 13.90
CA ASN A 31 16.24 -4.43 14.24
C ASN A 31 17.49 -4.83 15.03
N LYS A 32 17.41 -5.96 15.73
CA LYS A 32 18.50 -6.49 16.58
C LYS A 32 19.72 -6.96 15.78
N ASP A 33 19.53 -7.32 14.52
CA ASP A 33 20.54 -7.99 13.69
C ASP A 33 21.12 -7.08 12.58
N GLU A 34 20.61 -5.85 12.47
CA GLU A 34 21.04 -4.88 11.47
C GLU A 34 22.17 -4.00 12.04
N GLU A 35 23.18 -3.71 11.23
CA GLU A 35 24.14 -2.65 11.54
C GLU A 35 23.37 -1.36 11.83
N PRO A 36 23.76 -0.54 12.83
CA PRO A 36 23.00 0.63 13.24
C PRO A 36 22.71 1.53 12.04
N GLY A 37 21.49 1.44 11.51
CA GLY A 37 21.06 2.21 10.36
C GLY A 37 20.98 3.68 10.74
N LYS A 38 21.60 4.55 9.94
CA LYS A 38 21.63 6.02 10.14
C LYS A 38 20.26 6.70 10.28
N LEU A 39 19.16 5.99 10.02
CA LEU A 39 17.79 6.53 9.92
C LEU A 39 16.83 6.00 11.00
N ALA A 40 17.24 5.04 11.84
CA ALA A 40 16.38 4.55 12.90
C ALA A 40 16.32 5.54 14.08
N PHE A 41 15.11 5.79 14.60
CA PHE A 41 14.88 6.66 15.75
C PHE A 41 14.87 5.88 17.07
N TYR A 42 14.50 4.59 17.04
CA TYR A 42 14.41 3.73 18.21
C TYR A 42 15.22 2.44 18.06
N CYS A 43 15.85 1.99 19.14
CA CYS A 43 16.67 0.78 19.16
C CYS A 43 16.42 -0.10 20.41
N ALA A 44 16.68 -1.40 20.24
CA ALA A 44 16.40 -2.44 21.24
C ALA A 44 17.57 -2.76 22.19
N HIS A 45 18.77 -2.39 21.78
CA HIS A 45 20.00 -2.80 22.45
C HIS A 45 20.29 -1.88 23.64
N GLU A 46 20.74 -2.46 24.76
CA GLU A 46 20.91 -1.71 26.01
C GLU A 46 22.17 -0.84 26.05
N LYS A 47 23.16 -1.16 25.23
CA LYS A 47 24.47 -0.50 25.27
C LYS A 47 24.76 0.11 23.91
N HIS A 48 24.80 1.44 23.86
CA HIS A 48 25.10 2.20 22.63
C HIS A 48 26.60 2.45 22.45
N ASP A 49 27.40 2.10 23.47
CA ASP A 49 28.83 2.42 23.53
C ASP A 49 29.72 1.18 23.52
N GLU A 50 29.14 -0.03 23.49
CA GLU A 50 29.87 -1.29 23.55
C GLU A 50 29.52 -2.24 22.39
N GLY A 51 30.55 -2.92 21.86
CA GLY A 51 30.40 -3.99 20.87
C GLY A 51 29.98 -3.50 19.48
N LYS A 52 29.16 -4.31 18.79
CA LYS A 52 28.70 -4.07 17.40
C LYS A 52 27.79 -2.84 17.24
N TYR A 53 27.28 -2.28 18.35
CA TYR A 53 26.31 -1.18 18.36
C TYR A 53 26.93 0.16 18.76
N LYS A 54 28.26 0.22 18.86
CA LYS A 54 29.02 1.42 19.23
C LYS A 54 28.74 2.56 18.24
N GLY A 55 28.10 3.63 18.71
CA GLY A 55 27.77 4.81 17.90
C GLY A 55 26.31 4.90 17.44
N CYS A 56 25.41 4.08 17.99
CA CYS A 56 23.98 4.21 17.74
C CYS A 56 23.40 5.51 18.33
N LYS A 57 22.75 6.33 17.50
CA LYS A 57 22.11 7.60 17.91
C LYS A 57 20.63 7.49 18.23
N ALA A 58 20.04 6.31 18.08
CA ALA A 58 18.63 6.06 18.34
C ALA A 58 18.33 6.09 19.86
N THR A 59 17.06 6.32 20.19
CA THR A 59 16.56 6.29 21.57
C THR A 59 16.37 4.84 22.01
N GLN A 60 16.93 4.50 23.17
CA GLN A 60 16.79 3.16 23.74
C GLN A 60 15.34 2.90 24.14
N LEU A 61 14.80 1.77 23.68
CA LEU A 61 13.48 1.31 24.05
C LEU A 61 13.56 0.20 25.11
N SER A 62 12.58 0.17 26.02
CA SER A 62 12.50 -0.89 27.03
C SER A 62 12.39 -2.28 26.38
N LYS A 63 13.18 -3.23 26.89
CA LYS A 63 13.17 -4.65 26.47
C LYS A 63 11.78 -5.27 26.47
N ASN A 64 10.90 -4.82 27.37
CA ASN A 64 9.55 -5.35 27.51
C ASN A 64 8.64 -4.93 26.35
N ILE A 65 8.92 -3.80 25.70
CA ILE A 65 8.07 -3.22 24.64
C ILE A 65 8.54 -3.69 23.25
N PHE A 66 9.83 -4.00 23.12
CA PHE A 66 10.42 -4.45 21.86
C PHE A 66 9.73 -5.66 21.19
N PRO A 67 9.37 -6.76 21.89
CA PRO A 67 8.70 -7.89 21.23
C PRO A 67 7.33 -7.50 20.66
N HIS A 68 6.59 -6.63 21.36
CA HIS A 68 5.30 -6.13 20.87
C HIS A 68 5.46 -5.29 19.61
N ILE A 69 6.48 -4.43 19.56
CA ILE A 69 6.78 -3.61 18.38
C ILE A 69 7.21 -4.47 17.20
N ASN A 70 8.01 -5.51 17.42
CA ASN A 70 8.43 -6.39 16.34
C ASN A 70 7.23 -7.11 15.69
N VAL A 71 6.28 -7.57 16.52
CA VAL A 71 5.01 -8.16 16.03
C VAL A 71 4.20 -7.13 15.25
N ILE A 72 4.05 -5.91 15.78
CA ILE A 72 3.35 -4.81 15.09
C ILE A 72 4.03 -4.45 13.77
N ASN A 73 5.36 -4.47 13.72
CA ASN A 73 6.13 -4.18 12.52
C ASN A 73 5.90 -5.25 11.45
N TYR A 74 5.94 -6.53 11.82
CA TYR A 74 5.67 -7.64 10.92
C TYR A 74 4.22 -7.61 10.39
N LEU A 75 3.25 -7.33 11.27
CA LEU A 75 1.86 -7.14 10.86
C LEU A 75 1.70 -5.95 9.91
N ASN A 76 2.35 -4.83 10.19
CA ASN A 76 2.36 -3.68 9.28
C ASN A 76 2.95 -4.07 7.92
N LEU A 77 4.10 -4.75 7.88
CA LEU A 77 4.68 -5.21 6.62
C LEU A 77 3.71 -6.08 5.83
N ILE A 78 3.03 -7.04 6.47
CA ILE A 78 2.04 -7.89 5.78
C ILE A 78 0.89 -7.05 5.24
N ILE A 79 0.32 -6.15 6.05
CA ILE A 79 -0.80 -5.31 5.66
C ILE A 79 -0.41 -4.40 4.49
N PHE A 80 0.78 -3.80 4.55
CA PHE A 80 1.29 -2.88 3.55
C PHE A 80 1.67 -3.54 2.22
N TYR A 81 2.32 -4.71 2.27
CA TYR A 81 2.79 -5.37 1.05
C TYR A 81 1.76 -6.30 0.42
N PHE A 82 0.81 -6.84 1.18
CA PHE A 82 -0.16 -7.81 0.65
C PHE A 82 -1.59 -7.26 0.66
N ILE A 83 -2.09 -6.81 1.81
CA ILE A 83 -3.52 -6.48 1.96
C ILE A 83 -3.89 -5.21 1.19
N ILE A 84 -3.15 -4.11 1.39
CA ILE A 84 -3.45 -2.84 0.74
C ILE A 84 -3.34 -2.95 -0.79
N PRO A 85 -2.27 -3.53 -1.38
CA PRO A 85 -2.19 -3.74 -2.83
C PRO A 85 -3.34 -4.59 -3.38
N ALA A 86 -3.74 -5.65 -2.66
CA ALA A 86 -4.88 -6.48 -3.05
C ALA A 86 -6.20 -5.70 -3.07
N ILE A 87 -6.45 -4.85 -2.06
CA ILE A 87 -7.62 -3.96 -2.03
C ILE A 87 -7.56 -2.96 -3.19
N TYR A 88 -6.40 -2.34 -3.42
CA TYR A 88 -6.21 -1.36 -4.49
C TYR A 88 -6.46 -1.96 -5.88
N LEU A 89 -5.89 -3.13 -6.15
CA LEU A 89 -6.14 -3.90 -7.38
C LEU A 89 -7.63 -4.24 -7.53
N SER A 90 -8.29 -4.65 -6.44
CA SER A 90 -9.72 -4.96 -6.45
C SER A 90 -10.57 -3.75 -6.81
N ILE A 91 -10.25 -2.56 -6.30
CA ILE A 91 -10.95 -1.30 -6.63
C ILE A 91 -10.75 -0.95 -8.11
N ILE A 92 -9.54 -1.11 -8.64
CA ILE A 92 -9.24 -0.87 -10.06
C ILE A 92 -10.07 -1.81 -10.94
N ILE A 93 -10.00 -3.12 -10.67
CA ILE A 93 -10.75 -4.14 -11.42
C ILE A 93 -12.25 -3.86 -11.37
N TYR A 94 -12.79 -3.54 -10.19
CA TYR A 94 -14.20 -3.17 -10.02
C TYR A 94 -14.58 -1.93 -10.86
N GLY A 95 -13.70 -0.93 -10.88
CA GLY A 95 -13.86 0.27 -11.70
C GLY A 95 -13.96 -0.06 -13.19
N PHE A 96 -13.03 -0.87 -13.71
CA PHE A 96 -13.06 -1.34 -15.11
C PHE A 96 -14.35 -2.10 -15.44
N ILE A 97 -14.76 -3.04 -14.59
CA ILE A 97 -16.00 -3.80 -14.78
C ILE A 97 -17.21 -2.86 -14.85
N LYS A 98 -17.28 -1.86 -13.96
CA LYS A 98 -18.35 -0.86 -13.95
C LYS A 98 -18.40 -0.02 -15.22
N VAL A 99 -17.24 0.46 -15.68
CA VAL A 99 -17.13 1.26 -16.92
C VAL A 99 -17.58 0.45 -18.13
N VAL A 100 -17.07 -0.77 -18.28
CA VAL A 100 -17.44 -1.61 -19.43
C VAL A 100 -18.91 -2.02 -19.36
N LYS A 101 -19.44 -2.32 -18.17
CA LYS A 101 -20.88 -2.58 -17.99
C LYS A 101 -21.74 -1.39 -18.40
N TYR A 102 -21.32 -0.16 -18.07
CA TYR A 102 -22.06 1.04 -18.42
C TYR A 102 -22.08 1.30 -19.94
N GLU A 103 -20.91 1.22 -20.59
CA GLU A 103 -20.80 1.39 -22.04
C GLU A 103 -21.53 0.29 -22.82
N ARG A 104 -21.55 -0.95 -22.30
CA ARG A 104 -22.34 -2.05 -22.86
C ARG A 104 -23.84 -1.76 -22.85
N LEU A 105 -24.38 -1.31 -21.71
CA LEU A 105 -25.79 -0.95 -21.57
C LEU A 105 -26.16 0.23 -22.49
N LYS A 106 -25.27 1.24 -22.57
CA LYS A 106 -25.45 2.38 -23.47
C LYS A 106 -25.46 1.97 -24.95
N SER A 107 -24.68 0.95 -25.31
CA SER A 107 -24.61 0.40 -26.65
C SER A 107 -25.73 -0.60 -26.98
N GLY A 108 -26.66 -0.87 -26.04
CA GLY A 108 -27.75 -1.82 -26.22
C GLY A 108 -27.32 -3.28 -26.33
N LYS A 109 -26.10 -3.63 -25.88
CA LYS A 109 -25.54 -4.99 -26.04
C LYS A 109 -25.66 -5.78 -24.74
N ASP A 110 -26.36 -6.92 -24.79
CA ASP A 110 -26.62 -7.78 -23.64
C ASP A 110 -25.44 -8.70 -23.30
N LYS A 111 -25.25 -9.81 -24.03
CA LYS A 111 -24.11 -10.73 -23.87
C LYS A 111 -23.07 -10.52 -24.97
N MET A 112 -21.80 -10.55 -24.55
CA MET A 112 -20.65 -10.55 -25.45
C MET A 112 -19.71 -11.70 -25.05
N SER A 113 -19.10 -12.30 -26.05
CA SER A 113 -17.95 -13.19 -25.86
C SER A 113 -16.72 -12.42 -25.33
N PHE A 114 -15.75 -13.12 -24.76
CA PHE A 114 -14.51 -12.50 -24.27
C PHE A 114 -13.72 -11.79 -25.39
N ASN A 115 -13.79 -12.33 -26.61
CA ASN A 115 -13.10 -11.73 -27.77
C ASN A 115 -13.75 -10.40 -28.19
N GLU A 116 -15.08 -10.35 -28.21
CA GLU A 116 -15.83 -9.10 -28.43
C GLU A 116 -15.61 -8.09 -27.30
N TYR A 117 -15.48 -8.57 -26.06
CA TYR A 117 -15.16 -7.73 -24.92
C TYR A 117 -13.80 -7.03 -25.09
N CYS A 118 -12.76 -7.76 -25.52
CA CYS A 118 -11.45 -7.18 -25.79
C CYS A 118 -11.49 -6.15 -26.93
N HIS A 119 -12.19 -6.46 -28.02
CA HIS A 119 -12.37 -5.52 -29.14
C HIS A 119 -13.16 -4.27 -28.73
N PHE A 120 -14.22 -4.43 -27.94
CA PHE A 120 -15.01 -3.32 -27.41
C PHE A 120 -14.18 -2.42 -26.48
N CYS A 121 -13.40 -3.02 -25.57
CA CYS A 121 -12.47 -2.26 -24.73
C CYS A 121 -11.43 -1.51 -25.58
N LYS A 122 -10.81 -2.16 -26.57
CA LYS A 122 -9.88 -1.49 -27.50
C LYS A 122 -10.55 -0.29 -28.19
N GLY A 123 -11.79 -0.44 -28.67
CA GLY A 123 -12.53 0.67 -29.26
C GLY A 123 -12.70 1.84 -28.28
N LEU A 124 -13.08 1.58 -27.03
CA LEU A 124 -13.29 2.61 -26.01
C LEU A 124 -12.03 3.37 -25.62
N PHE A 125 -10.86 2.71 -25.58
CA PHE A 125 -9.59 3.35 -25.21
C PHE A 125 -8.87 4.04 -26.36
N TYR A 126 -9.21 3.72 -27.62
CA TYR A 126 -8.58 4.30 -28.82
C TYR A 126 -9.43 5.38 -29.52
N LEU A 127 -10.76 5.43 -29.28
CA LEU A 127 -11.66 6.45 -29.85
C LEU A 127 -11.81 7.73 -29.00
N ASN A 128 -11.05 7.86 -27.90
CA ASN A 128 -11.04 9.02 -27.02
C ASN A 128 -9.62 9.35 -26.59
#